data_AF-A0A9E4D8H7-F1
#
_entry.id   AF-A0A9E4D8H7-F1
#
_cell.length_a   1.000
_cell.length_b   1.000
_cell.length_c   1.000
_cell.angle_alpha   90.00
_cell.angle_beta   90.00
_cell.angle_gamma   90.00
#
_symmetry.space_group_name_H-M   'P 1'
#
loop_
_entity.id
_entity.type
_entity.pdbx_description
1 polymer ?
#
loop_
_entity_poly.entity_id
_entity_poly.type
_entity_poly.pdbx_seq_one_letter_code
_entity_poly.pdbx_strand_id
1 'polypeptide(L)'
;MNTTIELSAAPTAMQPGGYVPAAFADRTAALTPKASLEAVATGNGWRITLSWACAAPVRHTANETDRFPDACAVLAPLADDAPWITMGAPEQAVEGFLWKADREQPWRIRAEGLGTVQRSAPPDGTRVSAEWSDGRWQVVFEIPEWAALATRRQIAVAVWAGASQERAGLKSVSPGWLALG
;
A
#
# COMPACT_ATOMS: atom_id res chain seq x y z
N MET A 1 13.54 -12.08 -4.45
CA MET A 1 12.84 -12.29 -5.75
C MET A 1 12.25 -10.95 -6.14
N ASN A 2 12.56 -10.46 -7.35
CA ASN A 2 11.99 -9.22 -7.87
C ASN A 2 10.88 -9.58 -8.87
N THR A 3 9.63 -9.23 -8.54
CA THR A 3 8.44 -9.61 -9.30
C THR A 3 7.76 -8.35 -9.84
N THR A 4 7.43 -8.34 -11.13
CA THR A 4 6.55 -7.31 -11.70
C THR A 4 5.10 -7.72 -11.49
N ILE A 5 4.30 -6.79 -10.97
CA ILE A 5 2.89 -6.98 -10.62
C ILE A 5 2.07 -6.07 -11.55
N GLU A 6 1.08 -6.64 -12.23
CA GLU A 6 0.02 -5.87 -12.88
C GLU A 6 -0.97 -5.43 -11.79
N LEU A 7 -1.26 -4.13 -11.74
CA LEU A 7 -2.16 -3.54 -10.74
C LEU A 7 -3.52 -3.22 -11.37
N SER A 8 -4.58 -3.35 -10.56
CA SER A 8 -5.94 -2.94 -10.92
C SER A 8 -6.37 -1.72 -10.10
N ALA A 9 -7.32 -0.94 -10.61
CA ALA A 9 -7.99 0.04 -9.77
C ALA A 9 -8.68 -0.65 -8.59
N ALA A 10 -8.55 -0.10 -7.39
CA ALA A 10 -9.35 -0.55 -6.27
C ALA A 10 -10.84 -0.27 -6.56
N PRO A 11 -11.76 -1.23 -6.32
CA PRO A 11 -13.19 -1.04 -6.57
C PRO A 11 -13.75 0.14 -5.78
N THR A 12 -14.16 1.19 -6.50
CA THR A 12 -14.76 2.40 -5.91
C THR A 12 -16.18 2.15 -5.42
N ALA A 13 -16.91 1.24 -6.09
CA ALA A 13 -18.28 0.86 -5.75
C ALA A 13 -18.44 0.28 -4.33
N MET A 14 -17.37 -0.33 -3.79
CA MET A 14 -17.37 -0.93 -2.45
C MET A 14 -16.93 0.06 -1.36
N GLN A 15 -16.54 1.29 -1.74
CA GLN A 15 -16.02 2.25 -0.77
C GLN A 15 -17.10 2.72 0.21
N PRO A 16 -16.77 2.84 1.51
CA PRO A 16 -17.69 3.37 2.50
C PRO A 16 -18.10 4.81 2.17
N GLY A 17 -19.36 5.14 2.45
CA GLY A 17 -19.94 6.46 2.20
C GLY A 17 -20.40 6.67 0.76
N GLY A 18 -21.51 7.39 0.56
CA GLY A 18 -22.18 7.49 -0.74
C GLY A 18 -21.45 8.33 -1.80
N TYR A 19 -20.51 9.20 -1.40
CA TYR A 19 -19.87 10.14 -2.33
C TYR A 19 -18.83 9.48 -3.26
N VAL A 20 -17.94 8.64 -2.72
CA VAL A 20 -16.82 8.07 -3.49
C VAL A 20 -17.27 7.18 -4.65
N PRO A 21 -18.24 6.25 -4.47
CA PRO A 21 -18.76 5.46 -5.58
C PRO A 21 -19.29 6.32 -6.73
N ALA A 22 -20.01 7.40 -6.43
CA ALA A 22 -20.61 8.26 -7.43
C ALA A 22 -19.58 9.19 -8.12
N ALA A 23 -18.74 9.87 -7.34
CA ALA A 23 -17.79 10.86 -7.85
C ALA A 23 -16.64 10.25 -8.67
N PHE A 24 -16.37 8.95 -8.50
CA PHE A 24 -15.25 8.25 -9.13
C PHE A 24 -15.69 6.98 -9.86
N ALA A 25 -16.95 6.89 -10.30
CA ALA A 25 -17.49 5.74 -11.03
C ALA A 25 -16.68 5.42 -12.31
N ASP A 26 -16.18 6.46 -12.98
CA ASP A 26 -15.44 6.33 -14.24
C ASP A 26 -13.98 5.90 -14.05
N ARG A 27 -13.47 5.88 -12.81
CA ARG A 27 -12.09 5.45 -12.50
C ARG A 27 -12.01 3.92 -12.40
N THR A 28 -12.10 3.28 -13.57
CA THR A 28 -12.12 1.81 -13.70
C THR A 28 -10.74 1.19 -13.99
N ALA A 29 -9.76 2.01 -14.39
CA ALA A 29 -8.41 1.56 -14.71
C ALA A 29 -7.38 2.04 -13.67
N ALA A 30 -6.34 1.23 -13.44
CA ALA A 30 -5.23 1.60 -12.57
C ALA A 30 -4.44 2.77 -13.18
N LEU A 31 -4.30 3.86 -12.44
CA LEU A 31 -3.46 4.99 -12.85
C LEU A 31 -1.96 4.68 -12.69
N THR A 32 -1.64 3.76 -11.79
CA THR A 32 -0.33 3.11 -11.73
C THR A 32 -0.53 1.64 -12.12
N PRO A 33 -0.36 1.26 -13.40
CA PRO A 33 -0.75 -0.06 -13.87
C PRO A 33 0.23 -1.17 -13.49
N LYS A 34 1.47 -0.83 -13.10
CA LYS A 34 2.50 -1.81 -12.74
C LYS A 34 3.34 -1.34 -11.56
N ALA A 35 3.78 -2.29 -10.75
CA ALA A 35 4.81 -2.10 -9.74
C ALA A 35 5.77 -3.30 -9.72
N SER A 36 7.01 -3.05 -9.35
CA SER A 36 8.01 -4.09 -9.04
C SER A 36 8.07 -4.26 -7.53
N LEU A 37 8.00 -5.50 -7.05
CA LEU A 37 8.10 -5.85 -5.64
C LEU A 37 9.27 -6.82 -5.44
N GLU A 38 10.12 -6.48 -4.49
CA GLU A 38 11.08 -7.41 -3.91
C GLU A 38 10.83 -7.55 -2.41
N ALA A 39 10.83 -8.78 -1.92
CA ALA A 39 10.75 -9.10 -0.51
C ALA A 39 11.87 -10.05 -0.13
N VAL A 40 12.64 -9.69 0.90
CA VAL A 40 13.78 -10.47 1.40
C VAL A 40 13.66 -10.58 2.92
N ALA A 41 13.61 -11.80 3.45
CA ALA A 41 13.64 -12.02 4.88
C ALA A 41 15.01 -11.63 5.47
N THR A 42 15.01 -10.94 6.60
CA THR A 42 16.21 -10.46 7.30
C THR A 42 16.11 -10.83 8.78
N GLY A 43 16.57 -12.03 9.15
CA GLY A 43 16.32 -12.59 10.48
C GLY A 43 14.81 -12.82 10.69
N ASN A 44 14.25 -12.21 11.74
CA ASN A 44 12.79 -12.21 12.00
C ASN A 44 12.04 -11.11 11.23
N GLY A 45 12.79 -10.24 10.55
CA GLY A 45 12.28 -9.08 9.84
C GLY A 45 12.25 -9.28 8.33
N TRP A 46 11.98 -8.18 7.64
CA TRP A 46 11.87 -8.13 6.19
C TRP A 46 12.41 -6.83 5.63
N ARG A 47 13.14 -6.93 4.52
CA ARG A 47 13.36 -5.81 3.59
C ARG A 47 12.38 -5.95 2.43
N ILE A 48 11.52 -4.95 2.24
CA ILE A 48 10.55 -4.90 1.16
C ILE A 48 10.84 -3.69 0.28
N THR A 49 11.09 -3.90 -1.00
CA THR A 49 11.29 -2.83 -1.98
C THR A 49 10.12 -2.80 -2.94
N LEU A 50 9.46 -1.65 -3.04
CA LEU A 50 8.41 -1.40 -4.02
C LEU A 50 8.85 -0.27 -4.95
N SER A 51 8.73 -0.49 -6.26
CA SER A 51 9.05 0.52 -7.28
C SER A 51 7.93 0.64 -8.31
N TRP A 52 7.60 1.86 -8.71
CA TRP A 52 6.60 2.13 -9.74
C TRP A 52 6.96 3.37 -10.55
N ALA A 53 6.39 3.48 -11.75
CA ALA A 53 6.53 4.66 -12.59
C ALA A 53 5.73 5.82 -12.01
N CYS A 54 6.33 7.01 -11.97
CA CYS A 54 5.72 8.23 -11.49
C CYS A 54 6.31 9.42 -12.26
N ALA A 55 5.58 9.94 -13.24
CA ALA A 55 6.05 11.04 -14.07
C ALA A 55 6.08 12.39 -13.32
N ALA A 56 5.21 12.57 -12.33
CA ALA A 56 5.04 13.80 -11.58
C ALA A 56 4.95 13.51 -10.07
N PRO A 57 6.08 13.33 -9.37
CA PRO A 57 6.07 12.95 -7.96
C PRO A 57 5.53 14.08 -7.08
N VAL A 58 4.58 13.76 -6.21
CA VAL A 58 4.09 14.69 -5.18
C VAL A 58 4.70 14.29 -3.84
N ARG A 59 5.80 14.95 -3.50
CA ARG A 59 6.59 14.66 -2.28
C ARG A 59 6.02 15.32 -1.03
N HIS A 60 5.49 16.53 -1.17
CA HIS A 60 4.93 17.31 -0.08
C HIS A 60 3.69 18.04 -0.59
N THR A 61 2.76 18.33 0.30
CA THR A 61 1.54 19.08 -0.03
C THR A 61 1.59 20.54 0.41
N ALA A 62 2.66 20.99 1.10
CA ALA A 62 2.94 22.40 1.41
C ALA A 62 1.70 23.25 1.82
N ASN A 63 0.86 22.74 2.73
CA ASN A 63 -0.39 23.37 3.18
C ASN A 63 -1.51 23.54 2.13
N GLU A 64 -1.36 22.96 0.95
CA GLU A 64 -2.40 22.89 -0.08
C GLU A 64 -3.44 21.81 0.31
N THR A 65 -4.71 22.20 0.36
CA THR A 65 -5.80 21.35 0.87
C THR A 65 -6.37 20.39 -0.19
N ASP A 66 -6.02 20.60 -1.44
CA ASP A 66 -6.42 19.83 -2.62
C ASP A 66 -5.27 19.01 -3.21
N ARG A 67 -4.16 18.87 -2.47
CA ARG A 67 -3.04 18.00 -2.88
C ARG A 67 -2.91 16.79 -1.98
N PHE A 68 -2.56 15.68 -2.61
CA PHE A 68 -2.30 14.42 -1.94
C PHE A 68 -0.87 13.99 -2.29
N PRO A 69 -0.06 13.58 -1.31
CA PRO A 69 1.28 13.08 -1.59
C PRO A 69 1.19 11.67 -2.20
N ASP A 70 2.22 11.29 -2.94
CA ASP A 70 2.37 9.90 -3.34
C ASP A 70 2.46 9.00 -2.10
N ALA A 71 1.97 7.78 -2.25
CA ALA A 71 1.98 6.81 -1.17
C ALA A 71 2.04 5.39 -1.71
N CYS A 72 2.49 4.48 -0.87
CA CYS A 72 2.37 3.06 -1.12
C CYS A 72 2.17 2.30 0.19
N ALA A 73 1.55 1.13 0.10
CA ALA A 73 1.37 0.24 1.23
C ALA A 73 1.70 -1.19 0.86
N VAL A 74 2.21 -1.91 1.83
CA VAL A 74 2.42 -3.37 1.80
C VAL A 74 1.60 -3.97 2.92
N LEU A 75 0.87 -5.06 2.64
CA LEU A 75 0.01 -5.73 3.59
C LEU A 75 0.26 -7.23 3.59
N ALA A 76 -0.01 -7.86 4.73
CA ALA A 76 -0.04 -9.29 4.92
C ALA A 76 -1.36 -9.68 5.61
N PRO A 77 -1.92 -10.85 5.30
CA PRO A 77 -3.10 -11.36 6.00
C PRO A 77 -2.74 -11.81 7.42
N LEU A 78 -3.66 -11.62 8.38
CA LEU A 78 -3.54 -12.21 9.72
C LEU A 78 -4.27 -13.56 9.82
N ALA A 79 -5.25 -13.80 8.93
CA ALA A 79 -5.98 -15.06 8.77
C ALA A 79 -5.82 -15.62 7.35
N ASP A 80 -5.87 -16.95 7.17
CA ASP A 80 -5.64 -17.59 5.86
C ASP A 80 -6.62 -17.17 4.77
N ASP A 81 -7.85 -16.87 5.17
CA ASP A 81 -8.96 -16.46 4.31
C ASP A 81 -9.23 -14.95 4.35
N ALA A 82 -8.32 -14.15 4.91
CA ALA A 82 -8.50 -12.71 5.00
C ALA A 82 -8.66 -12.07 3.60
N PRO A 83 -9.82 -11.45 3.31
CA PRO A 83 -10.09 -10.96 1.96
C PRO A 83 -9.24 -9.71 1.66
N TRP A 84 -8.39 -9.81 0.64
CA TRP A 84 -7.50 -8.71 0.26
C TRP A 84 -8.28 -7.45 -0.17
N ILE A 85 -9.25 -7.60 -1.07
CA ILE A 85 -9.88 -6.47 -1.75
C ILE A 85 -10.67 -5.57 -0.80
N THR A 86 -11.22 -6.13 0.27
CA THR A 86 -11.93 -5.40 1.33
C THR A 86 -11.04 -5.01 2.49
N MET A 87 -9.73 -5.30 2.42
CA MET A 87 -8.80 -5.11 3.53
C MET A 87 -9.23 -5.86 4.80
N GLY A 88 -9.55 -7.14 4.64
CA GLY A 88 -10.04 -8.01 5.69
C GLY A 88 -11.55 -7.99 5.86
N ALA A 89 -11.98 -8.67 6.91
CA ALA A 89 -13.34 -8.70 7.45
C ALA A 89 -13.25 -8.88 8.98
N PRO A 90 -14.35 -8.81 9.75
CA PRO A 90 -14.33 -9.12 11.18
C PRO A 90 -13.66 -10.47 11.44
N GLU A 91 -12.73 -10.50 12.40
CA GLU A 91 -11.90 -11.67 12.76
C GLU A 91 -10.89 -12.13 11.67
N GLN A 92 -10.99 -11.59 10.47
CA GLN A 92 -10.15 -11.88 9.31
C GLN A 92 -9.31 -10.66 8.96
N ALA A 93 -8.53 -10.18 9.92
CA ALA A 93 -7.80 -8.93 9.81
C ALA A 93 -6.65 -9.01 8.79
N VAL A 94 -6.24 -7.83 8.30
CA VAL A 94 -4.99 -7.62 7.58
C VAL A 94 -4.15 -6.59 8.32
N GLU A 95 -2.84 -6.66 8.17
CA GLU A 95 -1.94 -5.63 8.68
C GLU A 95 -0.83 -5.29 7.69
N GLY A 96 -0.14 -4.18 7.94
CA GLY A 96 1.07 -3.86 7.20
C GLY A 96 1.53 -2.44 7.41
N PHE A 97 2.15 -1.87 6.38
CA PHE A 97 2.85 -0.59 6.46
C PHE A 97 2.43 0.33 5.33
N LEU A 98 2.14 1.59 5.67
CA LEU A 98 1.78 2.66 4.74
C LEU A 98 2.86 3.75 4.78
N TRP A 99 3.56 3.91 3.67
CA TRP A 99 4.45 5.04 3.44
C TRP A 99 3.69 6.15 2.72
N LYS A 100 4.03 7.40 3.04
CA LYS A 100 3.59 8.60 2.33
C LYS A 100 4.81 9.48 2.11
N ALA A 101 4.93 10.10 0.94
CA ALA A 101 6.10 10.87 0.56
C ALA A 101 6.37 12.08 1.46
N ASP A 102 5.35 12.59 2.14
CA ASP A 102 5.41 13.73 3.05
C ASP A 102 5.68 13.35 4.51
N ARG A 103 6.08 12.09 4.77
CA ARG A 103 6.34 11.58 6.13
C ARG A 103 7.69 10.90 6.22
N GLU A 104 8.34 11.13 7.35
CA GLU A 104 9.61 10.48 7.69
C GLU A 104 9.43 9.00 8.05
N GLN A 105 8.41 8.68 8.86
CA GLN A 105 8.11 7.30 9.26
C GLN A 105 6.82 6.77 8.62
N PRO A 106 6.78 5.48 8.26
CA PRO A 106 5.56 4.85 7.78
C PRO A 106 4.58 4.68 8.95
N TRP A 107 3.30 4.54 8.62
CA TRP A 107 2.31 4.03 9.58
C TRP A 107 2.30 2.52 9.56
N ARG A 108 2.19 1.87 10.73
CA ARG A 108 1.60 0.53 10.76
C ARG A 108 0.09 0.68 10.60
N ILE A 109 -0.51 -0.17 9.76
CA ILE A 109 -1.94 -0.19 9.52
C ILE A 109 -2.51 -1.57 9.84
N ARG A 110 -3.73 -1.59 10.39
CA ARG A 110 -4.53 -2.80 10.61
C ARG A 110 -5.96 -2.53 10.16
N ALA A 111 -6.61 -3.50 9.54
CA ALA A 111 -7.99 -3.40 9.10
C ALA A 111 -8.72 -4.74 9.19
N GLU A 112 -10.05 -4.67 9.33
CA GLU A 112 -11.02 -5.77 9.37
C GLU A 112 -12.18 -5.43 8.42
N GLY A 113 -11.84 -4.84 7.28
CA GLY A 113 -12.81 -4.31 6.32
C GLY A 113 -12.54 -2.87 5.91
N LEU A 114 -13.24 -2.45 4.85
CA LEU A 114 -13.17 -1.08 4.36
C LEU A 114 -13.76 -0.12 5.40
N GLY A 115 -13.05 0.98 5.66
CA GLY A 115 -13.47 1.99 6.64
C GLY A 115 -13.02 1.71 8.08
N THR A 116 -12.42 0.56 8.36
CA THR A 116 -11.95 0.19 9.72
C THR A 116 -10.44 0.37 9.91
N VAL A 117 -9.76 1.00 8.95
CA VAL A 117 -8.29 1.13 8.97
C VAL A 117 -7.84 1.93 10.18
N GLN A 118 -7.11 1.28 11.08
CA GLN A 118 -6.45 1.90 12.21
C GLN A 118 -4.98 2.13 11.88
N ARG A 119 -4.42 3.24 12.39
CA ARG A 119 -3.01 3.60 12.24
C ARG A 119 -2.34 3.62 13.60
N SER A 120 -1.14 3.06 13.68
CA SER A 120 -0.29 3.12 14.88
C SER A 120 1.16 3.34 14.48
N ALA A 121 2.01 3.66 15.45
CA ALA A 121 3.44 3.65 15.24
C ALA A 121 3.90 2.26 14.72
N PRO A 122 4.91 2.21 13.83
CA PRO A 122 5.54 0.96 13.44
C PRO A 122 6.37 0.37 14.60
N PRO A 123 6.74 -0.92 14.56
CA PRO A 123 7.66 -1.49 15.53
C PRO A 123 8.98 -0.72 15.60
N ASP A 124 9.56 -0.64 16.80
CA ASP A 124 10.84 0.03 17.02
C ASP A 124 11.93 -0.52 16.10
N GLY A 125 12.72 0.37 15.51
CA GLY A 125 13.75 0.01 14.52
C GLY A 125 13.24 -0.13 13.09
N THR A 126 11.93 0.03 12.84
CA THR A 126 11.40 0.14 11.46
C THR A 126 11.98 1.36 10.78
N ARG A 127 12.54 1.17 9.58
CA ARG A 127 13.02 2.26 8.72
C ARG A 127 12.30 2.22 7.40
N VAL A 128 12.14 3.40 6.81
CA VAL A 128 11.71 3.53 5.41
C VAL A 128 12.65 4.50 4.72
N SER A 129 13.08 4.17 3.52
CA SER A 129 13.76 5.09 2.62
C SER A 129 12.99 5.16 1.31
N ALA A 130 13.03 6.33 0.69
CA ALA A 130 12.34 6.54 -0.57
C ALA A 130 13.17 7.46 -1.45
N GLU A 131 13.37 7.03 -2.69
CA GLU A 131 14.03 7.81 -3.72
C GLU A 131 13.13 7.87 -4.93
N TRP A 132 13.11 9.03 -5.57
CA TRP A 132 12.57 9.13 -6.93
C TRP A 132 13.69 9.58 -7.84
N SER A 133 13.94 8.77 -8.86
CA SER A 133 14.93 8.98 -9.92
C SER A 133 14.38 8.41 -11.22
N ASP A 134 14.73 9.04 -12.34
CA ASP A 134 14.40 8.56 -13.69
C ASP A 134 12.90 8.21 -13.89
N GLY A 135 12.02 9.06 -13.35
CA GLY A 135 10.58 8.90 -13.50
C GLY A 135 9.99 7.73 -12.71
N ARG A 136 10.69 7.22 -11.68
CA ARG A 136 10.23 6.12 -10.84
C ARG A 136 10.43 6.41 -9.38
N TRP A 137 9.47 5.99 -8.56
CA TRP A 137 9.69 5.82 -7.13
C TRP A 137 10.35 4.47 -6.86
N GLN A 138 11.21 4.45 -5.84
CA GLN A 138 11.67 3.25 -5.16
C GLN A 138 11.56 3.50 -3.65
N VAL A 139 10.73 2.70 -3.00
CA VAL A 139 10.50 2.76 -1.55
C VAL A 139 10.97 1.45 -0.93
N VAL A 140 11.83 1.56 0.07
CA VAL A 140 12.37 0.41 0.80
C VAL A 140 11.88 0.47 2.24
N PHE A 141 11.13 -0.54 2.66
CA PHE A 141 10.78 -0.79 4.04
C PHE A 141 11.79 -1.76 4.65
N GLU A 142 12.35 -1.42 5.79
CA GLU A 142 13.16 -2.31 6.62
C GLU A 142 12.41 -2.50 7.93
N ILE A 143 11.78 -3.66 8.07
CA ILE A 143 10.87 -3.98 9.17
C ILE A 143 11.56 -5.04 10.02
N PRO A 144 11.95 -4.74 11.27
CA PRO A 144 12.75 -5.66 12.10
C PRO A 144 11.98 -6.92 12.51
N GLU A 145 10.66 -6.85 12.58
CA GLU A 145 9.78 -7.98 12.87
C GLU A 145 8.42 -7.81 12.18
N TRP A 146 7.99 -8.84 11.45
CA TRP A 146 6.65 -8.86 10.84
C TRP A 146 6.06 -10.28 10.84
N ALA A 147 5.48 -10.67 11.98
CA ALA A 147 4.95 -12.01 12.22
C ALA A 147 3.90 -12.46 11.18
N ALA A 148 3.01 -11.56 10.72
CA ALA A 148 2.01 -11.90 9.71
C ALA A 148 2.64 -12.35 8.40
N LEU A 149 3.59 -11.57 7.86
CA LEU A 149 4.31 -11.95 6.66
C LEU A 149 5.22 -13.17 6.88
N ALA A 150 5.80 -13.27 8.10
CA ALA A 150 6.60 -14.42 8.51
C ALA A 150 5.79 -15.74 8.55
N THR A 151 4.50 -15.66 8.86
CA THR A 151 3.63 -16.84 8.99
C THR A 151 2.95 -17.17 7.67
N ARG A 152 2.32 -16.18 7.03
CA ARG A 152 1.45 -16.41 5.86
C ARG A 152 2.22 -16.46 4.55
N ARG A 153 3.43 -15.88 4.49
CA ARG A 153 4.22 -15.78 3.24
C ARG A 153 3.38 -15.21 2.08
N GLN A 154 2.49 -14.28 2.41
CA GLN A 154 1.59 -13.63 1.47
C GLN A 154 1.65 -12.13 1.67
N ILE A 155 1.78 -11.40 0.57
CA ILE A 155 1.88 -9.94 0.56
C ILE A 155 0.99 -9.35 -0.53
N ALA A 156 0.39 -8.20 -0.25
CA ALA A 156 -0.31 -7.43 -1.25
C ALA A 156 0.13 -5.97 -1.20
N VAL A 157 -0.04 -5.26 -2.31
CA VAL A 157 0.48 -3.90 -2.48
C VAL A 157 -0.61 -2.94 -2.92
N ALA A 158 -0.46 -1.69 -2.51
CA ALA A 158 -1.27 -0.59 -2.99
C ALA A 158 -0.38 0.62 -3.29
N VAL A 159 -0.70 1.36 -4.34
CA VAL A 159 0.01 2.58 -4.76
C VAL A 159 -1.01 3.70 -5.02
N TRP A 160 -0.67 4.90 -4.54
CA TRP A 160 -1.43 6.12 -4.76
C TRP A 160 -0.57 7.12 -5.53
N ALA A 161 -1.04 7.53 -6.70
CA ALA A 161 -0.51 8.63 -7.49
C ALA A 161 -1.11 9.97 -7.03
N GLY A 162 -0.36 10.71 -6.23
CA GLY A 162 -0.78 11.98 -5.63
C GLY A 162 -1.15 13.04 -6.66
N ALA A 163 -0.38 13.13 -7.76
CA ALA A 163 -0.68 14.04 -8.88
C ALA A 163 -2.05 13.76 -9.54
N SER A 164 -2.57 12.53 -9.39
CA SER A 164 -3.89 12.12 -9.89
C SER A 164 -4.99 12.14 -8.83
N GLN A 165 -4.73 12.79 -7.69
CA GLN A 165 -5.67 12.93 -6.58
C GLN A 165 -6.03 11.58 -5.93
N GLU A 166 -5.16 10.57 -6.05
CA GLU A 166 -5.36 9.29 -5.39
C GLU A 166 -5.12 9.42 -3.89
N ARG A 167 -6.12 8.99 -3.10
CA ARG A 167 -6.11 8.95 -1.64
C ARG A 167 -7.19 8.00 -1.13
N ALA A 168 -7.00 7.47 0.07
CA ALA A 168 -7.93 6.53 0.70
C ALA A 168 -8.20 5.32 -0.20
N GLY A 169 -9.46 5.08 -0.60
CA GLY A 169 -9.84 3.99 -1.49
C GLY A 169 -9.47 4.17 -2.96
N LEU A 170 -9.08 5.38 -3.39
CA LEU A 170 -8.68 5.64 -4.78
C LEU A 170 -7.19 5.32 -4.92
N LYS A 171 -6.88 4.18 -5.55
CA LYS A 171 -5.52 3.63 -5.63
C LYS A 171 -5.46 2.50 -6.65
N SER A 172 -4.23 2.14 -7.02
CA SER A 172 -3.91 0.92 -7.76
C SER A 172 -3.48 -0.17 -6.78
N VAL A 173 -3.98 -1.40 -6.92
CA VAL A 173 -3.73 -2.53 -5.99
C VAL A 173 -3.31 -3.80 -6.72
N SER A 174 -2.58 -4.70 -6.05
CA SER A 174 -2.39 -6.06 -6.57
C SER A 174 -3.74 -6.78 -6.72
N PRO A 175 -3.89 -7.70 -7.70
CA PRO A 175 -5.16 -8.40 -7.95
C PRO A 175 -5.54 -9.37 -6.80
N GLY A 176 -4.58 -9.74 -5.98
CA GLY A 176 -4.74 -10.63 -4.83
C GLY A 176 -3.51 -10.63 -3.94
N TRP A 177 -3.47 -11.60 -3.03
CA TRP A 177 -2.27 -11.95 -2.26
C TRP A 177 -1.22 -12.57 -3.18
N LEU A 178 0.00 -12.04 -3.11
CA LEU A 178 1.18 -12.54 -3.82
C LEU A 178 1.94 -13.47 -2.87
N ALA A 179 2.22 -14.69 -3.32
CA ALA A 179 3.01 -15.64 -2.54
C ALA A 179 4.49 -15.24 -2.52
N LEU A 180 5.11 -15.33 -1.35
CA LEU A 180 6.56 -15.27 -1.17
C LEU A 180 7.09 -16.70 -1.09
N GLY A 181 8.03 -17.03 -1.98
CA GLY A 181 8.73 -18.32 -1.99
C GLY A 181 9.71 -18.50 -0.83
#